data_AF-A0A1X7T172-F1
#
_entry.id   AF-A0A1X7T172-F1
#
_cell.length_a   1.000
_cell.length_b   1.000
_cell.length_c   1.000
_cell.angle_alpha   90.00
_cell.angle_beta   90.00
_cell.angle_gamma   90.00
#
_symmetry.space_group_name_H-M   'P 1'
#
loop_
_entity.id
_entity.type
_entity.pdbx_description
1 polymer ?
#
loop_
_entity_poly.entity_id
_entity_poly.type
_entity_poly.pdbx_seq_one_letter_code
_entity_poly.pdbx_strand_id
1 'polypeptide(L)'
;MAGTSSFVISWPKNIKLSFVKPLPEDLDIYCSKCRLFMQNPHQTSCCGIHLCEDCHKMANAKLYRHTSKCPSCSSSQYNAFPDRAHRRRIKALEVHCIHCVKQCSWSGKLEELSAHLNYREKKDLYRRYEGCSYTEIRCKHDSCFSFFYHERRLLKAHEDNCKHRPATCAYCYIFKGTFEKVEDHHKTCGMFPVPCTNKDHQDFTIRRKNLQHHLDTDCPFQPIDCQFKWAGCNDRPKRKDERQHNAASLQDHLLLLAGACSQLKKDNEDLREQLNQLTKARVEKLDHTVHGDLPVTGDENNPVHVKADGQPVPFFSDNYKYKMSVKFGKVRSATHFFTSYNIEFKVYRGNHKVIPDVKRIVIKSDRGKQVVLREGDLVKDPSKDNEKQRIHATIPDIYREEIHNILEVIVRRNNINEISHSRQLYIESWQQVVEVLMSVVNEEGEKESLRIDVLFELIQDLLLKVEGTEPNSLTAIIFSVIFTLMAYLRHTLSVSSEREQEQGNAVHLANAGPLQSILRRLLNNLLVCPSGMQRLRSYLYATLLCYLNMTKERETELGSYRGNNDKPTFVIHIDLFSTV
;
A
#
# COMPACT_ATOMS: atom_id res chain seq x y z
N MET A 1 -29.29 20.23 -69.05
CA MET A 1 -28.07 21.07 -69.00
C MET A 1 -26.88 20.16 -68.72
N ALA A 2 -26.16 19.77 -69.77
CA ALA A 2 -24.99 18.89 -69.64
C ALA A 2 -23.80 19.69 -69.12
N GLY A 3 -23.36 19.40 -67.90
CA GLY A 3 -22.16 19.97 -67.31
C GLY A 3 -20.97 19.67 -68.20
N THR A 4 -20.34 20.70 -68.74
CA THR A 4 -19.07 20.60 -69.43
C THR A 4 -18.02 20.20 -68.40
N SER A 5 -17.71 18.90 -68.33
CA SER A 5 -16.55 18.37 -67.61
C SER A 5 -15.28 19.01 -68.19
N SER A 6 -14.86 20.13 -67.61
CA SER A 6 -13.54 20.69 -67.83
C SER A 6 -12.55 19.77 -67.13
N PHE A 7 -12.10 18.73 -67.86
CA PHE A 7 -10.99 17.89 -67.47
C PHE A 7 -9.72 18.75 -67.50
N VAL A 8 -9.44 19.46 -66.41
CA VAL A 8 -8.20 20.20 -66.19
C VAL A 8 -7.27 19.26 -65.44
N ILE A 9 -6.43 18.53 -66.18
CA ILE A 9 -5.26 17.89 -65.54
C ILE A 9 -4.21 18.99 -65.42
N SER A 10 -3.86 19.32 -64.19
CA SER A 10 -2.81 20.30 -63.88
C SER A 10 -1.42 19.67 -64.05
N TRP A 11 -0.93 19.63 -65.29
CA TRP A 11 0.43 19.14 -65.56
C TRP A 11 1.49 20.13 -65.03
N PRO A 12 2.58 19.67 -64.40
CA PRO A 12 3.70 20.55 -64.08
C PRO A 12 4.24 21.21 -65.35
N LYS A 13 4.55 22.52 -65.27
CA LYS A 13 4.76 23.40 -66.43
C LYS A 13 5.97 23.07 -67.32
N ASN A 14 6.75 22.02 -67.04
CA ASN A 14 8.00 21.67 -67.74
C ASN A 14 8.18 20.15 -68.02
N ILE A 15 7.11 19.43 -68.38
CA ILE A 15 7.25 18.00 -68.73
C ILE A 15 7.88 17.86 -70.13
N LYS A 16 8.94 17.06 -70.22
CA LYS A 16 9.47 16.55 -71.49
C LYS A 16 8.69 15.30 -71.89
N LEU A 17 7.89 15.39 -72.94
CA LEU A 17 7.18 14.25 -73.52
C LEU A 17 8.07 13.59 -74.58
N SER A 18 8.05 12.27 -74.62
CA SER A 18 8.67 11.47 -75.70
C SER A 18 7.55 10.86 -76.53
N PHE A 19 7.51 11.14 -77.83
CA PHE A 19 6.46 10.68 -78.73
C PHE A 19 6.84 9.35 -79.37
N VAL A 20 5.85 8.47 -79.55
CA VAL A 20 6.04 7.16 -80.21
C VAL A 20 6.23 7.34 -81.71
N LYS A 21 5.51 8.31 -82.30
CA LYS A 21 5.57 8.67 -83.71
C LYS A 21 6.01 10.13 -83.86
N PRO A 22 6.62 10.51 -85.00
CA PRO A 22 6.86 11.91 -85.31
C PRO A 22 5.56 12.74 -85.25
N LEU A 23 5.69 14.00 -84.84
CA LEU A 23 4.54 14.90 -84.77
C LEU A 23 4.01 15.20 -86.18
N PRO A 24 2.68 15.25 -86.38
CA PRO A 24 2.11 15.75 -87.63
C PRO A 24 2.58 17.18 -87.91
N GLU A 25 3.00 17.46 -89.15
CA GLU A 25 3.54 18.77 -89.55
C GLU A 25 2.55 19.92 -89.35
N ASP A 26 1.25 19.62 -89.39
CA ASP A 26 0.16 20.58 -89.27
C ASP A 26 -0.38 20.72 -87.83
N LEU A 27 0.30 20.14 -86.83
CA LEU A 27 -0.14 20.14 -85.44
C LEU A 27 0.81 20.88 -84.51
N ASP A 28 0.45 22.12 -84.17
CA ASP A 28 1.14 22.90 -83.15
C ASP A 28 0.78 22.42 -81.73
N ILE A 29 1.76 21.84 -81.03
CA ILE A 29 1.61 21.36 -79.65
C ILE A 29 2.14 22.33 -78.59
N TYR A 30 2.83 23.39 -79.00
CA TYR A 30 3.41 24.40 -78.11
C TYR A 30 2.66 25.72 -78.24
N CYS A 31 2.36 26.34 -77.10
CA CYS A 31 1.68 27.63 -77.06
C CYS A 31 2.53 28.73 -77.69
N SER A 32 1.96 29.47 -78.63
CA SER A 32 2.66 30.58 -79.30
C SER A 32 3.08 31.72 -78.35
N LYS A 33 2.43 31.85 -77.18
CA LYS A 33 2.74 32.87 -76.16
C LYS A 33 3.77 32.38 -75.14
N CYS A 34 3.51 31.28 -74.43
CA CYS A 34 4.40 30.82 -73.35
C CYS A 34 5.45 29.82 -73.81
N ARG A 35 5.38 29.32 -75.04
CA ARG A 35 6.25 28.28 -75.61
C ARG A 35 6.26 26.94 -74.83
N LEU A 36 5.36 26.79 -73.86
CA LEU A 36 5.15 25.54 -73.13
C LEU A 36 4.14 24.64 -73.84
N PHE A 37 4.10 23.37 -73.45
CA PHE A 37 3.11 22.41 -73.93
C PHE A 37 1.68 22.95 -73.76
N MET A 38 0.89 22.89 -74.82
CA MET A 38 -0.37 23.62 -74.92
C MET A 38 -1.47 22.94 -74.09
N GLN A 39 -1.81 23.58 -72.95
CA GLN A 39 -2.91 23.16 -72.10
C GLN A 39 -4.19 23.86 -72.52
N ASN A 40 -5.24 23.08 -72.80
CA ASN A 40 -6.57 23.59 -73.15
C ASN A 40 -6.51 24.59 -74.31
N PRO A 41 -6.22 24.12 -75.54
CA PRO A 41 -5.94 24.99 -76.69
C PRO A 41 -7.13 25.90 -77.03
N HIS A 42 -6.83 27.18 -77.22
CA HIS A 42 -7.75 28.21 -77.69
C HIS A 42 -7.21 28.81 -78.99
N GLN A 43 -8.06 28.83 -80.02
CA GLN A 43 -7.71 29.42 -81.30
C GLN A 43 -8.07 30.90 -81.33
N THR A 44 -7.15 31.74 -81.79
CA THR A 44 -7.37 33.18 -81.87
C THR A 44 -8.24 33.55 -83.08
N SER A 45 -9.16 34.51 -82.90
CA SER A 45 -10.09 34.94 -83.96
C SER A 45 -9.43 35.74 -85.10
N CYS A 46 -8.25 36.30 -84.86
CA CYS A 46 -7.61 37.25 -85.78
C CYS A 46 -6.56 36.63 -86.71
N CYS A 47 -5.75 35.68 -86.22
CA CYS A 47 -4.66 35.06 -87.00
C CYS A 47 -4.64 33.53 -86.90
N GLY A 48 -5.66 32.92 -86.29
CA GLY A 48 -5.82 31.47 -86.29
C GLY A 48 -4.81 30.67 -85.46
N ILE A 49 -3.83 31.31 -84.81
CA ILE A 49 -2.85 30.62 -83.95
C ILE A 49 -3.49 30.07 -82.67
N HIS A 50 -2.87 29.07 -82.06
CA HIS A 50 -3.33 28.46 -80.81
C HIS A 50 -2.54 28.91 -79.57
N LEU A 51 -3.27 29.10 -78.47
CA LEU A 51 -2.77 29.54 -77.16
C LEU A 51 -3.31 28.62 -76.05
N CYS A 52 -2.61 28.55 -74.91
CA CYS A 52 -3.19 27.95 -73.70
C CYS A 52 -4.38 28.77 -73.19
N GLU A 53 -5.34 28.11 -72.55
CA GLU A 53 -6.46 28.78 -71.86
C GLU A 53 -5.96 29.85 -70.88
N ASP A 54 -4.96 29.52 -70.05
CA ASP A 54 -4.37 30.48 -69.10
C ASP A 54 -3.67 31.63 -69.80
N CYS A 55 -3.01 31.37 -70.93
CA CYS A 55 -2.31 32.39 -71.72
C CYS A 55 -3.27 33.41 -72.32
N HIS A 56 -4.42 32.91 -72.82
CA HIS A 56 -5.53 33.71 -73.31
C HIS A 56 -6.21 34.49 -72.16
N LYS A 57 -6.59 33.81 -71.07
CA LYS A 57 -7.20 34.46 -69.89
C LYS A 57 -6.33 35.57 -69.31
N MET A 58 -5.02 35.34 -69.24
CA MET A 58 -4.06 36.35 -68.77
C MET A 58 -3.98 37.55 -69.71
N ALA A 59 -4.10 37.36 -71.02
CA ALA A 59 -4.17 38.46 -71.99
C ALA A 59 -5.46 39.30 -71.86
N ASN A 60 -6.53 38.69 -71.32
CA ASN A 60 -7.85 39.32 -71.14
C ASN A 60 -8.16 39.73 -69.69
N ALA A 61 -7.22 39.59 -68.76
CA ALA A 61 -7.42 39.94 -67.36
C ALA A 61 -7.52 41.47 -67.15
N LYS A 62 -8.43 41.90 -66.26
CA LYS A 62 -8.78 43.33 -66.01
C LYS A 62 -7.59 44.26 -65.66
N LEU A 63 -6.46 43.72 -65.22
CA LEU A 63 -5.24 44.46 -64.88
C LEU A 63 -4.49 45.01 -66.11
N TYR A 64 -4.71 44.45 -67.32
CA TYR A 64 -3.96 44.76 -68.53
C TYR A 64 -4.83 45.35 -69.66
N ARG A 65 -5.94 46.02 -69.29
CA ARG A 65 -7.02 46.47 -70.20
C ARG A 65 -6.60 47.41 -71.34
N HIS A 66 -5.40 47.99 -71.30
CA HIS A 66 -4.92 48.88 -72.36
C HIS A 66 -4.12 48.15 -73.46
N THR A 67 -3.95 46.83 -73.36
CA THR A 67 -3.17 46.03 -74.32
C THR A 67 -3.74 44.63 -74.58
N SER A 68 -5.06 44.47 -74.68
CA SER A 68 -5.71 43.22 -75.16
C SER A 68 -5.50 43.03 -76.67
N LYS A 69 -4.24 43.02 -77.08
CA LYS A 69 -3.78 42.74 -78.42
C LYS A 69 -3.42 41.25 -78.52
N CYS A 70 -3.62 40.66 -79.70
CA CYS A 70 -3.21 39.29 -79.94
C CYS A 70 -1.70 39.12 -79.63
N PRO A 71 -1.30 38.13 -78.82
CA PRO A 71 0.12 37.89 -78.50
C PRO A 71 1.02 37.59 -79.69
N SER A 72 0.45 37.27 -80.87
CA SER A 72 1.19 36.92 -82.07
C SER A 72 1.13 38.04 -83.14
N CYS A 73 -0.06 38.49 -83.54
CA CYS A 73 -0.21 39.49 -84.62
C CYS A 73 -0.48 40.92 -84.13
N SER A 74 -0.53 41.15 -82.81
CA SER A 74 -0.81 42.46 -82.18
C SER A 74 -2.15 43.11 -82.55
N SER A 75 -3.09 42.37 -83.17
CA SER A 75 -4.43 42.88 -83.48
C SER A 75 -5.20 43.25 -82.21
N SER A 76 -5.80 44.44 -82.20
CA SER A 76 -6.64 44.97 -81.11
C SER A 76 -8.03 44.35 -81.07
N GLN A 77 -8.51 43.76 -82.17
CA GLN A 77 -9.77 43.01 -82.23
C GLN A 77 -9.47 41.51 -82.05
N TYR A 78 -9.06 41.17 -80.82
CA TYR A 78 -8.63 39.82 -80.47
C TYR A 78 -9.60 39.17 -79.48
N ASN A 79 -10.10 37.99 -79.83
CA ASN A 79 -10.66 37.03 -78.89
C ASN A 79 -10.04 35.64 -79.17
N ALA A 80 -10.24 34.68 -78.27
CA ALA A 80 -9.92 33.29 -78.55
C ALA A 80 -11.04 32.38 -78.06
N PHE A 81 -11.32 31.33 -78.83
CA PHE A 81 -12.36 30.36 -78.52
C PHE A 81 -11.74 28.98 -78.26
N PRO A 82 -12.34 28.15 -77.39
CA PRO A 82 -11.82 26.80 -77.15
C PRO A 82 -11.85 25.96 -78.43
N ASP A 83 -10.69 25.48 -78.87
CA ASP A 83 -10.60 24.61 -80.05
C ASP A 83 -10.68 23.14 -79.61
N ARG A 84 -11.90 22.60 -79.68
CA ARG A 84 -12.16 21.21 -79.29
C ARG A 84 -11.56 20.21 -80.27
N ALA A 85 -11.44 20.55 -81.55
CA ALA A 85 -10.86 19.66 -82.57
C ALA A 85 -9.35 19.55 -82.37
N HIS A 86 -8.65 20.69 -82.23
CA HIS A 86 -7.22 20.73 -81.93
C HIS A 86 -6.90 20.04 -80.60
N ARG A 87 -7.72 20.24 -79.56
CA ARG A 87 -7.60 19.52 -78.29
C ARG A 87 -7.67 18.00 -78.46
N ARG A 88 -8.61 17.48 -79.27
CA ARG A 88 -8.72 16.04 -79.52
C ARG A 88 -7.48 15.50 -80.22
N ARG A 89 -6.97 16.23 -81.22
CA ARG A 89 -5.74 15.86 -81.93
C ARG A 89 -4.54 15.77 -80.99
N ILE A 90 -4.33 16.80 -80.15
CA ILE A 90 -3.27 16.79 -79.13
C ILE A 90 -3.43 15.62 -78.14
N LYS A 91 -4.65 15.36 -77.67
CA LYS A 91 -4.94 14.25 -76.72
C LYS A 91 -4.72 12.86 -77.32
N ALA A 92 -4.89 12.72 -78.62
CA ALA A 92 -4.73 11.46 -79.34
C ALA A 92 -3.26 11.12 -79.68
N LEU A 93 -2.31 12.04 -79.42
CA LEU A 93 -0.89 11.78 -79.64
C LEU A 93 -0.41 10.59 -78.80
N GLU A 94 0.31 9.66 -79.42
CA GLU A 94 0.92 8.52 -78.75
C GLU A 94 2.25 8.93 -78.10
N VAL A 95 2.36 8.73 -76.79
CA VAL A 95 3.53 9.12 -75.99
C VAL A 95 4.03 7.95 -75.16
N HIS A 96 5.34 7.93 -74.91
CA HIS A 96 5.93 7.09 -73.88
C HIS A 96 5.72 7.72 -72.50
N CYS A 97 5.71 6.89 -71.46
CA CYS A 97 5.71 7.36 -70.08
C CYS A 97 6.90 8.30 -69.83
N ILE A 98 6.70 9.35 -69.02
CA ILE A 98 7.77 10.29 -68.61
C ILE A 98 8.92 9.59 -67.87
N HIS A 99 8.66 8.39 -67.33
CA HIS A 99 9.65 7.52 -66.67
C HIS A 99 10.22 6.45 -67.62
N CYS A 100 10.12 6.62 -68.94
CA CYS A 100 10.70 5.69 -69.92
C CYS A 100 12.22 5.56 -69.75
N VAL A 101 12.90 6.63 -69.34
CA VAL A 101 14.33 6.62 -68.95
C VAL A 101 14.62 5.72 -67.75
N LYS A 102 13.64 5.52 -66.86
CA LYS A 102 13.69 4.56 -65.76
C LYS A 102 13.14 3.18 -66.18
N GLN A 103 13.04 2.90 -67.47
CA GLN A 103 12.54 1.64 -68.04
C GLN A 103 11.04 1.38 -67.81
N CYS A 104 10.23 2.43 -67.70
CA CYS A 104 8.79 2.25 -67.82
C CYS A 104 8.42 1.89 -69.27
N SER A 105 7.84 0.72 -69.49
CA SER A 105 7.44 0.22 -70.82
C SER A 105 6.10 0.77 -71.32
N TRP A 106 5.42 1.61 -70.53
CA TRP A 106 4.11 2.12 -70.93
C TRP A 106 4.22 3.14 -72.06
N SER A 107 3.39 2.94 -73.08
CA SER A 107 3.08 3.89 -74.13
C SER A 107 1.58 3.85 -74.41
N GLY A 108 0.99 4.99 -74.73
CA GLY A 108 -0.44 5.10 -74.99
C GLY A 108 -0.81 6.51 -75.44
N LYS A 109 -2.11 6.81 -75.50
CA LYS A 109 -2.56 8.16 -75.85
C LYS A 109 -2.21 9.13 -74.73
N LEU A 110 -1.91 10.38 -75.07
CA LEU A 110 -1.59 11.41 -74.09
C LEU A 110 -2.71 11.59 -73.05
N GLU A 111 -3.97 11.44 -73.44
CA GLU A 111 -5.10 11.50 -72.51
C GLU A 111 -5.11 10.38 -71.44
N GLU A 112 -4.47 9.24 -71.73
CA GLU A 112 -4.37 8.08 -70.83
C GLU A 112 -3.15 8.18 -69.90
N LEU A 113 -2.15 8.99 -70.24
CA LEU A 113 -0.89 9.12 -69.50
C LEU A 113 -1.12 9.51 -68.03
N SER A 114 -2.07 10.42 -67.76
CA SER A 114 -2.38 10.83 -66.38
C SER A 114 -2.92 9.66 -65.55
N ALA A 115 -3.80 8.84 -66.14
CA ALA A 115 -4.34 7.65 -65.48
C ALA A 115 -3.24 6.60 -65.23
N HIS A 116 -2.32 6.42 -66.17
CA HIS A 116 -1.15 5.56 -65.98
C HIS A 116 -0.26 6.06 -64.84
N LEU A 117 0.15 7.34 -64.85
CA LEU A 117 1.03 7.90 -63.84
C LEU A 117 0.39 7.88 -62.44
N ASN A 118 -0.94 8.03 -62.41
CA ASN A 118 -1.75 8.00 -61.20
C ASN A 118 -1.21 9.01 -60.16
N TYR A 119 -0.90 10.21 -60.64
CA TYR A 119 -0.61 11.40 -59.83
C TYR A 119 -1.95 11.95 -59.32
N ARG A 120 -2.08 12.01 -57.99
CA ARG A 120 -3.24 12.53 -57.23
C ARG A 120 -4.01 13.65 -57.93
N GLU A 121 -5.32 13.47 -58.13
CA GLU A 121 -6.25 14.62 -58.15
C GLU A 121 -7.54 14.39 -57.33
N LYS A 122 -7.91 13.17 -56.92
CA LYS A 122 -9.09 12.94 -56.06
C LYS A 122 -8.83 11.89 -54.98
N LYS A 123 -9.23 12.21 -53.74
CA LYS A 123 -9.08 11.40 -52.52
C LYS A 123 -9.71 10.01 -52.67
N ASP A 124 -10.73 9.90 -53.52
CA ASP A 124 -11.61 8.73 -53.62
C ASP A 124 -11.19 7.73 -54.73
N LEU A 125 -10.21 8.07 -55.57
CA LEU A 125 -9.74 7.25 -56.71
C LEU A 125 -8.25 6.89 -56.62
N TYR A 126 -7.59 7.21 -55.51
CA TYR A 126 -6.16 7.01 -55.36
C TYR A 126 -5.82 5.52 -55.13
N ARG A 127 -5.53 4.81 -56.23
CA ARG A 127 -5.07 3.42 -56.18
C ARG A 127 -3.58 3.39 -55.83
N ARG A 128 -3.28 3.41 -54.54
CA ARG A 128 -1.95 3.59 -53.96
C ARG A 128 -0.87 2.67 -54.56
N TYR A 129 -1.22 1.43 -54.86
CA TYR A 129 -0.29 0.43 -55.38
C TYR A 129 -0.44 0.16 -56.88
N GLU A 130 -1.28 0.91 -57.60
CA GLU A 130 -1.52 0.74 -59.04
C GLU A 130 -1.05 1.94 -59.85
N GLY A 131 -0.79 1.73 -61.15
CA GLY A 131 -0.26 2.75 -62.06
C GLY A 131 1.25 2.60 -62.26
N CYS A 132 1.93 3.68 -62.65
CA CYS A 132 3.34 3.66 -62.95
C CYS A 132 4.18 3.28 -61.71
N SER A 133 4.98 2.22 -61.85
CA SER A 133 5.90 1.70 -60.84
C SER A 133 6.94 2.70 -60.36
N TYR A 134 7.30 3.66 -61.21
CA TYR A 134 8.37 4.64 -60.99
C TYR A 134 7.85 6.00 -60.51
N THR A 135 6.53 6.18 -60.42
CA THR A 135 5.94 7.37 -59.82
C THR A 135 6.34 7.46 -58.34
N GLU A 136 6.85 8.63 -57.94
CA GLU A 136 7.23 8.93 -56.57
C GLU A 136 6.03 9.32 -55.71
N ILE A 137 5.89 8.64 -54.57
CA ILE A 137 4.73 8.70 -53.68
C ILE A 137 5.21 8.78 -52.24
N ARG A 138 4.47 9.51 -51.41
CA ARG A 138 4.74 9.60 -49.98
C ARG A 138 4.17 8.41 -49.21
N CYS A 139 4.92 7.94 -48.21
CA CYS A 139 4.49 6.90 -47.26
C CYS A 139 3.19 7.27 -46.53
N LYS A 140 2.38 6.29 -46.09
CA LYS A 140 1.10 6.57 -45.40
C LYS A 140 1.26 7.02 -43.95
N HIS A 141 2.43 6.81 -43.35
CA HIS A 141 2.71 7.15 -41.95
C HIS A 141 3.16 8.61 -41.84
N ASP A 142 2.49 9.42 -41.03
CA ASP A 142 2.62 10.89 -40.99
C ASP A 142 4.06 11.41 -40.87
N SER A 143 4.86 10.81 -39.99
CA SER A 143 6.25 11.19 -39.83
C SER A 143 7.09 10.87 -41.06
N CYS A 144 6.86 9.74 -41.75
CA CYS A 144 7.55 9.44 -43.00
C CYS A 144 7.02 10.28 -44.18
N PHE A 145 5.70 10.49 -44.22
CA PHE A 145 5.00 11.27 -45.26
C PHE A 145 5.55 12.68 -45.42
N SER A 146 6.03 13.28 -44.34
CA SER A 146 6.49 14.66 -44.30
C SER A 146 7.87 14.86 -44.91
N PHE A 147 8.70 13.82 -44.97
CA PHE A 147 10.12 13.94 -45.33
C PHE A 147 10.51 13.19 -46.61
N PHE A 148 9.87 12.06 -46.94
CA PHE A 148 10.39 11.16 -47.98
C PHE A 148 9.35 10.80 -49.05
N TYR A 149 9.86 10.67 -50.28
CA TYR A 149 9.17 10.09 -51.43
C TYR A 149 9.79 8.74 -51.79
N HIS A 150 8.95 7.79 -52.19
CA HIS A 150 9.34 6.44 -52.57
C HIS A 150 8.74 6.08 -53.93
N GLU A 151 9.48 5.34 -54.75
CA GLU A 151 8.93 4.77 -55.98
C GLU A 151 7.79 3.80 -55.64
N ARG A 152 6.66 3.88 -56.37
CA ARG A 152 5.47 3.07 -56.12
C ARG A 152 5.77 1.57 -55.96
N ARG A 153 6.70 1.03 -56.75
CA ARG A 153 7.13 -0.38 -56.67
C ARG A 153 7.74 -0.78 -55.33
N LEU A 154 8.39 0.15 -54.63
CA LEU A 154 9.04 -0.08 -53.34
C LEU A 154 8.15 0.30 -52.15
N LEU A 155 7.03 0.98 -52.41
CA LEU A 155 6.19 1.58 -51.39
C LEU A 155 5.63 0.55 -50.40
N LYS A 156 5.14 -0.60 -50.88
CA LYS A 156 4.57 -1.64 -50.02
C LYS A 156 5.62 -2.21 -49.05
N ALA A 157 6.77 -2.65 -49.58
CA ALA A 157 7.86 -3.17 -48.78
C ALA A 157 8.41 -2.12 -47.79
N HIS A 158 8.47 -0.85 -48.19
CA HIS A 158 8.82 0.25 -47.29
C HIS A 158 7.78 0.41 -46.18
N GLU A 159 6.48 0.47 -46.49
CA GLU A 159 5.44 0.68 -45.50
C GLU A 159 5.38 -0.43 -44.44
N ASP A 160 5.56 -1.68 -44.86
CA ASP A 160 5.59 -2.83 -43.96
C ASP A 160 6.79 -2.77 -42.99
N ASN A 161 7.92 -2.19 -43.43
CA ASN A 161 9.16 -2.05 -42.65
C ASN A 161 9.44 -0.62 -42.17
N CYS A 162 8.47 0.29 -42.30
CA CYS A 162 8.68 1.70 -42.03
C CYS A 162 9.00 1.88 -40.53
N LYS A 163 10.05 2.63 -40.19
CA LYS A 163 10.39 2.95 -38.80
C LYS A 163 9.31 3.76 -38.09
N HIS A 164 8.51 4.49 -38.87
CA HIS A 164 7.37 5.27 -38.39
C HIS A 164 6.03 4.52 -38.43
N ARG A 165 6.03 3.21 -38.76
CA ARG A 165 4.82 2.40 -38.68
C ARG A 165 4.35 2.29 -37.22
N PRO A 166 3.03 2.27 -36.96
CA PRO A 166 2.50 1.99 -35.63
C PRO A 166 2.99 0.63 -35.11
N ALA A 167 3.43 0.59 -33.86
CA ALA A 167 3.89 -0.61 -33.19
C ALA A 167 3.52 -0.57 -31.70
N THR A 168 3.39 -1.76 -31.12
CA THR A 168 3.18 -1.98 -29.69
C THR A 168 4.36 -2.79 -29.15
N CYS A 169 4.84 -2.45 -27.97
CA CYS A 169 5.92 -3.21 -27.33
C CYS A 169 5.47 -4.66 -27.07
N ALA A 170 6.22 -5.63 -27.60
CA ALA A 170 5.93 -7.07 -27.45
C ALA A 170 6.20 -7.61 -26.03
N TYR A 171 6.87 -6.83 -25.17
CA TYR A 171 7.22 -7.26 -23.81
C TYR A 171 6.23 -6.75 -22.76
N CYS A 172 5.89 -5.46 -22.81
CA CYS A 172 4.97 -4.87 -21.83
C CYS A 172 3.53 -4.77 -22.33
N TYR A 173 3.29 -4.82 -23.65
CA TYR A 173 1.98 -4.63 -24.29
C TYR A 173 1.26 -3.30 -23.98
N ILE A 174 1.86 -2.43 -23.16
CA ILE A 174 1.30 -1.14 -22.71
C ILE A 174 1.76 0.00 -23.62
N PHE A 175 3.06 0.07 -23.92
CA PHE A 175 3.60 1.16 -24.71
C PHE A 175 3.25 1.01 -26.19
N LYS A 176 2.64 2.06 -26.75
CA LYS A 176 2.24 2.17 -28.16
C LYS A 176 2.90 3.39 -28.78
N GLY A 177 3.47 3.25 -29.97
CA GLY A 177 4.18 4.33 -30.65
C GLY A 177 4.55 3.98 -32.08
N THR A 178 5.55 4.66 -32.64
CA THR A 178 6.22 4.21 -33.86
C THR A 178 7.16 3.06 -33.54
N PHE A 179 7.47 2.20 -34.52
CA PHE A 179 8.46 1.13 -34.35
C PHE A 179 9.78 1.64 -33.75
N GLU A 180 10.31 2.75 -34.25
CA GLU A 180 11.51 3.40 -33.70
C GLU A 180 11.37 3.80 -32.22
N LYS A 181 10.21 4.35 -31.82
CA LYS A 181 9.95 4.71 -30.42
C LYS A 181 9.81 3.46 -29.54
N VAL A 182 9.28 2.35 -30.09
CA VAL A 182 9.19 1.07 -29.37
C VAL A 182 10.59 0.46 -29.18
N GLU A 183 11.47 0.54 -30.18
CA GLU A 183 12.88 0.12 -30.03
C GLU A 183 13.60 0.93 -28.95
N ASP A 184 13.39 2.25 -28.90
CA ASP A 184 13.97 3.08 -27.85
C ASP A 184 13.38 2.76 -26.46
N HIS A 185 12.07 2.50 -26.39
CA HIS A 185 11.39 2.07 -25.16
C HIS A 185 11.98 0.78 -24.57
N HIS A 186 12.50 -0.15 -25.36
CA HIS A 186 13.12 -1.38 -24.84
C HIS A 186 14.25 -1.11 -23.82
N LYS A 187 14.92 0.04 -23.92
CA LYS A 187 15.97 0.45 -22.97
C LYS A 187 15.42 0.71 -21.56
N THR A 188 14.17 1.15 -21.44
CA THR A 188 13.51 1.51 -20.17
C THR A 188 12.35 0.60 -19.79
N CYS A 189 11.97 -0.32 -20.68
CA CYS A 189 10.87 -1.24 -20.46
C CYS A 189 11.16 -2.22 -19.31
N GLY A 190 10.31 -2.19 -18.27
CA GLY A 190 10.44 -3.09 -17.12
C GLY A 190 10.20 -4.57 -17.44
N MET A 191 9.49 -4.88 -18.53
CA MET A 191 9.22 -6.26 -18.96
C MET A 191 10.26 -6.80 -19.93
N PHE A 192 11.18 -5.96 -20.39
CA PHE A 192 12.23 -6.36 -21.32
C PHE A 192 13.21 -7.33 -20.62
N PRO A 193 13.51 -8.49 -21.23
CA PRO A 193 14.51 -9.42 -20.70
C PRO A 193 15.90 -8.80 -20.72
N VAL A 194 16.59 -8.85 -19.60
CA VAL A 194 17.97 -8.41 -19.42
C VAL A 194 18.79 -9.53 -18.80
N PRO A 195 20.07 -9.70 -19.17
CA PRO A 195 20.94 -10.67 -18.52
C PRO A 195 21.20 -10.29 -17.06
N CYS A 196 21.53 -11.28 -16.23
CA CYS A 196 22.04 -11.02 -14.88
C CYS A 196 23.32 -10.16 -14.95
N THR A 197 23.52 -9.29 -13.96
CA THR A 197 24.71 -8.42 -13.88
C THR A 197 25.96 -9.17 -13.42
N ASN A 198 25.80 -10.33 -12.78
CA ASN A 198 26.91 -11.16 -12.33
C ASN A 198 27.59 -11.84 -13.53
N LYS A 199 28.91 -11.68 -13.65
CA LYS A 199 29.71 -12.15 -14.80
C LYS A 199 29.57 -13.66 -15.06
N ASP A 200 29.49 -14.44 -13.99
CA ASP A 200 29.38 -15.91 -14.04
C ASP A 200 27.93 -16.41 -14.28
N HIS A 201 26.99 -15.50 -14.54
CA HIS A 201 25.55 -15.79 -14.67
C HIS A 201 24.87 -14.97 -15.78
N GLN A 202 25.63 -14.46 -16.75
CA GLN A 202 25.12 -13.58 -17.81
C GLN A 202 24.20 -14.27 -18.81
N ASP A 203 24.30 -15.60 -18.92
CA ASP A 203 23.44 -16.45 -19.73
C ASP A 203 21.99 -16.50 -19.21
N PHE A 204 21.78 -16.24 -17.92
CA PHE A 204 20.45 -16.21 -17.32
C PHE A 204 19.77 -14.85 -17.54
N THR A 205 18.65 -14.85 -18.26
CA THR A 205 17.86 -13.63 -18.55
C THR A 205 16.68 -13.47 -17.61
N ILE A 206 16.49 -12.27 -17.06
CA ILE A 206 15.40 -11.91 -16.14
C ILE A 206 14.65 -10.69 -16.71
N ARG A 207 13.35 -10.56 -16.42
CA ARG A 207 12.63 -9.30 -16.68
C ARG A 207 13.29 -8.17 -15.90
N ARG A 208 13.58 -7.03 -16.54
CA ARG A 208 14.25 -5.87 -15.91
C ARG A 208 13.65 -5.49 -14.55
N LYS A 209 12.33 -5.47 -14.41
CA LYS A 209 11.64 -5.13 -13.16
C LYS A 209 11.93 -6.09 -11.99
N ASN A 210 12.30 -7.34 -12.29
CA ASN A 210 12.60 -8.39 -11.31
C ASN A 210 14.11 -8.54 -11.07
N LEU A 211 14.96 -7.78 -11.77
CA LEU A 211 16.41 -7.93 -11.68
C LEU A 211 16.91 -7.71 -10.23
N GLN A 212 16.41 -6.68 -9.55
CA GLN A 212 16.83 -6.38 -8.18
C GLN A 212 16.43 -7.50 -7.22
N HIS A 213 15.18 -7.97 -7.29
CA HIS A 213 14.70 -9.09 -6.49
C HIS A 213 15.55 -10.35 -6.72
N HIS A 214 15.83 -10.70 -7.97
CA HIS A 214 16.71 -11.81 -8.30
C HIS A 214 18.09 -11.69 -7.64
N LEU A 215 18.74 -10.52 -7.68
CA LEU A 215 20.03 -10.32 -7.04
C LEU A 215 19.93 -10.50 -5.51
N ASP A 216 18.88 -9.94 -4.91
CA ASP A 216 18.70 -9.92 -3.45
C ASP A 216 18.32 -11.27 -2.85
N THR A 217 17.58 -12.12 -3.57
CA THR A 217 17.03 -13.38 -3.03
C THR A 217 17.51 -14.64 -3.74
N ASP A 218 17.62 -14.61 -5.06
CA ASP A 218 17.66 -15.85 -5.85
C ASP A 218 19.03 -16.15 -6.44
N CYS A 219 19.81 -15.12 -6.76
CA CYS A 219 21.01 -15.26 -7.58
C CYS A 219 22.08 -16.08 -6.83
N PRO A 220 22.49 -17.25 -7.35
CA PRO A 220 23.46 -18.11 -6.67
C PRO A 220 24.87 -17.49 -6.66
N PHE A 221 25.16 -16.59 -7.60
CA PHE A 221 26.46 -15.94 -7.75
C PHE A 221 26.53 -14.56 -7.08
N GLN A 222 25.44 -14.08 -6.49
CA GLN A 222 25.45 -12.80 -5.78
C GLN A 222 26.34 -12.90 -4.52
N PRO A 223 27.27 -11.95 -4.31
CA PRO A 223 27.98 -11.83 -3.05
C PRO A 223 27.02 -11.38 -1.94
N ILE A 224 26.78 -12.24 -0.98
CA ILE A 224 25.93 -11.98 0.18
C ILE A 224 26.79 -11.78 1.42
N ASP A 225 26.28 -11.02 2.38
CA ASP A 225 26.93 -10.94 3.69
C ASP A 225 26.83 -12.28 4.41
N CYS A 226 27.92 -12.71 5.07
CA CYS A 226 27.88 -13.88 5.94
C CYS A 226 26.82 -13.70 7.05
N GLN A 227 26.10 -14.77 7.41
CA GLN A 227 25.11 -14.79 8.49
C GLN A 227 25.67 -14.32 9.85
N PHE A 228 26.99 -14.35 10.04
CA PHE A 228 27.68 -13.86 11.24
C PHE A 228 28.21 -12.42 11.12
N LYS A 229 27.76 -11.65 10.12
CA LYS A 229 28.12 -10.24 9.97
C LYS A 229 27.78 -9.40 11.19
N TRP A 230 26.64 -9.66 11.83
CA TRP A 230 26.25 -8.98 13.07
C TRP A 230 27.23 -9.22 14.22
N ALA A 231 27.95 -10.35 14.21
CA ALA A 231 28.98 -10.69 15.19
C ALA A 231 30.39 -10.20 14.78
N GLY A 232 30.56 -9.69 13.55
CA GLY A 232 31.81 -9.10 13.07
C GLY A 232 32.46 -9.80 11.87
N CYS A 233 31.82 -10.80 11.25
CA CYS A 233 32.35 -11.42 10.03
C CYS A 233 32.20 -10.48 8.83
N ASN A 234 33.31 -10.17 8.14
CA ASN A 234 33.33 -9.25 7.00
C ASN A 234 33.31 -9.96 5.64
N ASP A 235 33.27 -11.30 5.64
CA ASP A 235 33.30 -12.07 4.40
C ASP A 235 31.97 -11.97 3.65
N ARG A 236 32.09 -11.91 2.32
CA ARG A 236 30.95 -11.85 1.40
C ARG A 236 30.99 -12.97 0.37
N PRO A 237 30.77 -14.23 0.77
CA PRO A 237 30.78 -15.35 -0.15
C PRO A 237 29.67 -15.22 -1.20
N LYS A 238 29.82 -15.90 -2.33
CA LYS A 238 28.70 -16.10 -3.27
C LYS A 238 27.62 -16.90 -2.54
N ARG A 239 26.34 -16.61 -2.79
CA ARG A 239 25.21 -17.29 -2.14
C ARG A 239 25.32 -18.82 -2.18
N LYS A 240 25.72 -19.40 -3.31
CA LYS A 240 25.92 -20.85 -3.47
C LYS A 240 27.02 -21.43 -2.57
N ASP A 241 28.02 -20.62 -2.22
CA ASP A 241 29.22 -21.01 -1.48
C ASP A 241 29.12 -20.67 0.02
N GLU A 242 27.99 -20.08 0.47
CA GLU A 242 27.77 -19.66 1.87
C GLU A 242 27.95 -20.82 2.85
N ARG A 243 27.38 -21.99 2.55
CA ARG A 243 27.52 -23.18 3.41
C ARG A 243 28.97 -23.65 3.52
N GLN A 244 29.73 -23.55 2.43
CA GLN A 244 31.15 -23.93 2.41
C GLN A 244 31.98 -22.96 3.24
N HIS A 245 31.74 -21.65 3.10
CA HIS A 245 32.36 -20.62 3.94
C HIS A 245 32.03 -20.84 5.42
N ASN A 246 30.76 -21.05 5.77
CA ASN A 246 30.34 -21.27 7.16
C ASN A 246 31.01 -22.49 7.79
N ALA A 247 31.24 -23.56 7.02
CA ALA A 247 31.96 -24.75 7.47
C ALA A 247 33.46 -24.50 7.62
N ALA A 248 34.09 -23.80 6.66
CA ALA A 248 35.53 -23.52 6.69
C ALA A 248 35.93 -22.51 7.78
N SER A 249 35.07 -21.53 8.07
CA SER A 249 35.31 -20.45 9.04
C SER A 249 34.64 -20.68 10.39
N LEU A 250 34.25 -21.92 10.71
CA LEU A 250 33.49 -22.25 11.92
C LEU A 250 34.20 -21.78 13.21
N GLN A 251 35.52 -21.99 13.29
CA GLN A 251 36.30 -21.60 14.48
C GLN A 251 36.31 -20.08 14.69
N ASP A 252 36.49 -19.31 13.62
CA ASP A 252 36.46 -17.85 13.67
C ASP A 252 35.06 -17.34 14.04
N HIS A 253 34.01 -17.93 13.46
CA HIS A 253 32.63 -17.61 13.80
C HIS A 253 32.31 -17.87 15.28
N LEU A 254 32.82 -18.97 15.86
CA LEU A 254 32.64 -19.26 17.29
C LEU A 254 33.34 -18.24 18.19
N LEU A 255 34.54 -17.76 17.81
CA LEU A 255 35.24 -16.70 18.54
C LEU A 255 34.48 -15.36 18.48
N LEU A 256 33.98 -14.99 17.31
CA LEU A 256 33.15 -13.78 17.14
C LEU A 256 31.86 -13.87 17.97
N LEU A 257 31.19 -15.02 17.97
CA LEU A 257 30.00 -15.26 18.81
C LEU A 257 30.33 -15.15 20.30
N ALA A 258 31.45 -15.70 20.76
CA ALA A 258 31.87 -15.60 22.15
C ALA A 258 32.11 -14.13 22.57
N GLY A 259 32.75 -13.34 21.70
CA GLY A 259 32.92 -11.90 21.88
C GLY A 259 31.58 -11.16 21.95
N ALA A 260 30.68 -11.41 21.00
CA ALA A 260 29.36 -10.78 20.96
C ALA A 260 28.50 -11.13 22.18
N CYS A 261 28.51 -12.40 22.63
CA CYS A 261 27.83 -12.84 23.85
C CYS A 261 28.38 -12.16 25.11
N SER A 262 29.71 -11.96 25.17
CA SER A 262 30.35 -11.26 26.29
C SER A 262 29.94 -9.79 26.34
N GLN A 263 29.86 -9.12 25.18
CA GLN A 263 29.38 -7.74 25.09
C GLN A 263 27.90 -7.63 25.47
N LEU A 264 27.03 -8.49 24.93
CA LEU A 264 25.60 -8.51 25.27
C LEU A 264 25.36 -8.75 26.76
N LYS A 265 26.19 -9.57 27.41
CA LYS A 265 26.12 -9.77 28.86
C LYS A 265 26.40 -8.47 29.60
N LYS A 266 27.46 -7.75 29.23
CA LYS A 266 27.83 -6.45 29.82
C LYS A 266 26.73 -5.42 29.61
N ASP A 267 26.20 -5.29 28.40
CA ASP A 267 25.12 -4.34 28.09
C ASP A 267 23.85 -4.63 28.92
N ASN A 268 23.54 -5.91 29.16
CA ASN A 268 22.43 -6.30 30.04
C ASN A 268 22.68 -5.95 31.52
N GLU A 269 23.91 -6.07 32.00
CA GLU A 269 24.29 -5.65 33.36
C GLU A 269 24.15 -4.13 33.51
N ASP A 270 24.63 -3.36 32.54
CA ASP A 270 24.52 -1.89 32.51
C ASP A 270 23.05 -1.44 32.46
N LEU A 271 22.22 -2.05 31.62
CA LEU A 271 20.78 -1.75 31.53
C LEU A 271 20.04 -2.02 32.85
N ARG A 272 20.39 -3.11 33.54
CA ARG A 272 19.83 -3.44 34.87
C ARG A 272 20.22 -2.38 35.90
N GLU A 273 21.46 -1.91 35.87
CA GLU A 273 21.92 -0.85 36.76
C GLU A 273 21.17 0.47 36.51
N GLN A 274 21.01 0.87 35.25
CA GLN A 274 20.24 2.06 34.89
C GLN A 274 18.78 1.98 35.37
N LEU A 275 18.14 0.81 35.21
CA LEU A 275 16.77 0.60 35.66
C LEU A 275 16.65 0.74 37.19
N ASN A 276 17.61 0.21 37.94
CA ASN A 276 17.67 0.32 39.39
C ASN A 276 17.84 1.78 39.85
N GLN A 277 18.71 2.54 39.18
CA GLN A 277 18.91 3.96 39.47
C GLN A 277 17.65 4.79 39.20
N LEU A 278 16.98 4.58 38.06
CA LEU A 278 15.72 5.24 37.73
C LEU A 278 14.61 4.91 38.74
N THR A 279 14.54 3.65 39.17
CA THR A 279 13.58 3.20 40.19
C THR A 279 13.81 3.95 41.52
N LYS A 280 15.07 4.04 41.96
CA LYS A 280 15.46 4.77 43.17
C LYS A 280 15.08 6.26 43.09
N ALA A 281 15.39 6.93 41.99
CA ALA A 281 15.04 8.33 41.78
C ALA A 281 13.51 8.57 41.80
N ARG A 282 12.74 7.61 41.26
CA ARG A 282 11.27 7.68 41.28
C ARG A 282 10.73 7.55 42.72
N VAL A 283 11.29 6.65 43.53
CA VAL A 283 10.96 6.53 44.97
C VAL A 283 11.25 7.84 45.70
N GLU A 284 12.45 8.41 45.52
CA GLU A 284 12.85 9.67 46.16
C GLU A 284 11.94 10.85 45.80
N LYS A 285 11.48 10.91 44.54
CA LYS A 285 10.52 11.94 44.09
C LYS A 285 9.14 11.75 44.71
N LEU A 286 8.67 10.50 44.85
CA LEU A 286 7.43 10.19 45.55
C LEU A 286 7.53 10.54 47.04
N ASP A 287 8.66 10.27 47.69
CA ASP A 287 8.96 10.62 49.08
C ASP A 287 8.81 12.13 49.32
N HIS A 288 9.43 12.95 48.48
CA HIS A 288 9.29 14.41 48.53
C HIS A 288 7.85 14.90 48.33
N THR A 289 7.07 14.20 47.50
CA THR A 289 5.67 14.56 47.21
C THR A 289 4.75 14.22 48.38
N VAL A 290 5.03 13.12 49.11
CA VAL A 290 4.26 12.74 50.30
C VAL A 290 4.61 13.64 51.48
N HIS A 291 5.89 13.91 51.73
CA HIS A 291 6.34 14.64 52.93
C HIS A 291 6.09 16.16 52.91
N GLY A 292 5.87 16.77 51.75
CA GLY A 292 5.71 18.21 51.64
C GLY A 292 4.39 18.77 52.19
N ASP A 293 3.27 18.03 52.08
CA ASP A 293 1.98 18.70 51.85
C ASP A 293 0.69 17.94 52.31
N LEU A 294 0.72 17.07 53.34
CA LEU A 294 -0.47 16.33 53.81
C LEU A 294 -1.27 17.06 54.94
N PRO A 295 -2.60 17.28 54.78
CA PRO A 295 -3.49 17.81 55.84
C PRO A 295 -3.71 16.86 57.02
N VAL A 296 -3.88 17.42 58.23
CA VAL A 296 -4.21 16.74 59.50
C VAL A 296 -5.63 16.12 59.46
N THR A 297 -5.85 14.96 60.10
CA THR A 297 -7.18 14.39 60.39
C THR A 297 -7.65 14.89 61.77
N GLY A 298 -8.87 15.40 61.87
CA GLY A 298 -9.36 16.02 63.11
C GLY A 298 -10.28 15.09 63.88
N ASP A 299 -9.79 14.49 64.96
CA ASP A 299 -10.56 13.65 65.87
C ASP A 299 -10.62 14.24 67.31
N GLU A 300 -11.29 13.56 68.24
CA GLU A 300 -11.43 14.04 69.63
C GLU A 300 -10.09 14.10 70.40
N ASN A 301 -9.08 13.36 69.95
CA ASN A 301 -7.75 13.30 70.56
C ASN A 301 -6.77 14.31 69.92
N ASN A 302 -7.03 14.74 68.68
CA ASN A 302 -6.26 15.73 67.93
C ASN A 302 -7.17 16.77 67.24
N PRO A 303 -7.63 17.80 67.98
CA PRO A 303 -8.53 18.81 67.44
C PRO A 303 -7.85 19.74 66.44
N VAL A 304 -8.59 20.17 65.42
CA VAL A 304 -8.10 21.17 64.44
C VAL A 304 -8.08 22.56 65.10
N HIS A 305 -6.89 23.08 65.35
CA HIS A 305 -6.71 24.39 65.96
C HIS A 305 -6.79 25.53 64.93
N VAL A 306 -7.71 26.48 65.14
CA VAL A 306 -7.95 27.62 64.24
C VAL A 306 -7.79 28.93 65.02
N LYS A 307 -6.97 29.85 64.51
CA LYS A 307 -6.79 31.19 65.10
C LYS A 307 -7.82 32.18 64.54
N ALA A 308 -8.33 33.07 65.38
CA ALA A 308 -9.23 34.14 64.96
C ALA A 308 -8.55 35.09 63.96
N ASP A 309 -9.23 35.40 62.86
CA ASP A 309 -8.74 36.20 61.73
C ASP A 309 -7.50 35.59 61.02
N GLY A 310 -7.24 34.29 61.23
CA GLY A 310 -6.14 33.53 60.64
C GLY A 310 -6.42 32.96 59.24
N GLN A 311 -5.40 32.34 58.63
CA GLN A 311 -5.54 31.62 57.36
C GLN A 311 -6.42 30.36 57.51
N PRO A 312 -7.18 29.96 56.46
CA PRO A 312 -7.95 28.71 56.48
C PRO A 312 -7.07 27.48 56.74
N VAL A 313 -7.49 26.61 57.66
CA VAL A 313 -6.77 25.39 58.06
C VAL A 313 -7.37 24.18 57.35
N PRO A 314 -6.63 23.44 56.49
CA PRO A 314 -7.13 22.25 55.82
C PRO A 314 -7.07 21.00 56.70
N PHE A 315 -8.04 20.10 56.56
CA PHE A 315 -8.08 18.80 57.26
C PHE A 315 -8.88 17.75 56.48
N PHE A 316 -8.78 16.48 56.85
CA PHE A 316 -9.62 15.40 56.30
C PHE A 316 -10.67 14.93 57.32
N SER A 317 -11.87 14.58 56.84
CA SER A 317 -12.89 13.97 57.71
C SER A 317 -12.59 12.50 57.99
N ASP A 318 -12.70 12.09 59.25
CA ASP A 318 -12.32 10.75 59.72
C ASP A 318 -13.09 9.62 59.02
N ASN A 319 -14.42 9.78 58.88
CA ASN A 319 -15.29 8.69 58.40
C ASN A 319 -15.45 8.60 56.88
N TYR A 320 -15.14 9.68 56.14
CA TYR A 320 -15.46 9.74 54.71
C TYR A 320 -14.32 10.26 53.83
N LYS A 321 -13.16 10.57 54.42
CA LYS A 321 -11.93 11.01 53.71
C LYS A 321 -12.19 12.18 52.75
N TYR A 322 -13.17 13.04 53.05
CA TYR A 322 -13.40 14.25 52.28
C TYR A 322 -12.35 15.28 52.69
N LYS A 323 -11.72 15.93 51.70
CA LYS A 323 -10.82 17.06 51.97
C LYS A 323 -11.69 18.24 52.41
N MET A 324 -11.33 18.86 53.53
CA MET A 324 -12.04 19.97 54.15
C MET A 324 -11.09 21.14 54.47
N SER A 325 -11.64 22.33 54.68
CA SER A 325 -10.90 23.46 55.26
C SER A 325 -11.81 24.33 56.12
N VAL A 326 -11.30 24.83 57.24
CA VAL A 326 -12.02 25.68 58.19
C VAL A 326 -11.33 27.02 58.40
N LYS A 327 -12.09 28.12 58.43
CA LYS A 327 -11.59 29.47 58.73
C LYS A 327 -12.48 30.14 59.78
N PHE A 328 -11.89 30.86 60.73
CA PHE A 328 -12.61 31.64 61.74
C PHE A 328 -12.23 33.13 61.63
N GLY A 329 -13.21 34.02 61.38
CA GLY A 329 -12.90 35.45 61.19
C GLY A 329 -14.09 36.39 61.41
N LYS A 330 -13.83 37.72 61.46
CA LYS A 330 -14.85 38.75 61.66
C LYS A 330 -15.72 39.00 60.43
N VAL A 331 -17.02 39.14 60.63
CA VAL A 331 -17.96 39.66 59.62
C VAL A 331 -18.27 41.12 59.96
N ARG A 332 -18.08 42.02 58.99
CA ARG A 332 -18.60 43.39 59.11
C ARG A 332 -20.07 43.37 58.73
N SER A 333 -20.95 43.36 59.73
CA SER A 333 -22.36 43.67 59.52
C SER A 333 -22.55 45.19 59.42
N ALA A 334 -23.28 45.66 58.42
CA ALA A 334 -23.62 47.08 58.28
C ALA A 334 -24.74 47.53 59.25
N THR A 335 -25.34 46.61 60.02
CA THR A 335 -26.58 46.87 60.78
C THR A 335 -26.52 46.54 62.28
N HIS A 336 -25.39 46.09 62.83
CA HIS A 336 -25.24 45.88 64.28
C HIS A 336 -23.88 46.37 64.83
N PHE A 337 -23.91 47.10 65.94
CA PHE A 337 -22.75 47.72 66.63
C PHE A 337 -21.81 46.72 67.35
N PHE A 338 -21.94 45.41 67.12
CA PHE A 338 -21.07 44.37 67.71
C PHE A 338 -20.33 43.58 66.63
N THR A 339 -19.04 43.30 66.85
CA THR A 339 -18.26 42.41 65.97
C THR A 339 -18.79 40.99 66.04
N SER A 340 -19.43 40.48 64.98
CA SER A 340 -19.77 39.06 64.85
C SER A 340 -18.61 38.31 64.16
N TYR A 341 -18.39 37.05 64.56
CA TYR A 341 -17.41 36.17 63.94
C TYR A 341 -18.13 35.04 63.19
N ASN A 342 -17.68 34.68 61.99
CA ASN A 342 -18.17 33.52 61.26
C ASN A 342 -17.12 32.40 61.21
N ILE A 343 -17.61 31.18 61.05
CA ILE A 343 -16.78 30.01 60.75
C ILE A 343 -17.18 29.50 59.37
N GLU A 344 -16.22 29.47 58.45
CA GLU A 344 -16.42 29.04 57.07
C GLU A 344 -15.85 27.63 56.88
N PHE A 345 -16.66 26.72 56.34
CA PHE A 345 -16.26 25.35 56.00
C PHE A 345 -16.36 25.12 54.48
N LYS A 346 -15.35 24.50 53.88
CA LYS A 346 -15.37 24.07 52.47
C LYS A 346 -15.11 22.57 52.41
N VAL A 347 -15.91 21.84 51.62
CA VAL A 347 -15.82 20.37 51.48
C VAL A 347 -15.66 20.00 50.01
N TYR A 348 -14.78 19.05 49.74
CA TYR A 348 -14.41 18.63 48.39
C TYR A 348 -14.64 17.12 48.18
N ARG A 349 -15.21 16.74 47.03
CA ARG A 349 -15.29 15.35 46.54
C ARG A 349 -14.54 15.26 45.22
N GLY A 350 -13.37 14.61 45.23
CA GLY A 350 -12.41 14.73 44.13
C GLY A 350 -11.94 16.19 43.97
N ASN A 351 -12.11 16.77 42.78
CA ASN A 351 -11.78 18.16 42.48
C ASN A 351 -12.98 19.13 42.56
N HIS A 352 -14.20 18.64 42.85
CA HIS A 352 -15.41 19.46 42.89
C HIS A 352 -15.79 19.83 44.33
N LYS A 353 -16.21 21.09 44.54
CA LYS A 353 -16.79 21.55 45.81
C LYS A 353 -18.19 20.95 45.98
N VAL A 354 -18.47 20.43 47.17
CA VAL A 354 -19.76 19.82 47.50
C VAL A 354 -20.32 20.49 48.75
N ILE A 355 -21.63 20.71 48.81
CA ILE A 355 -22.33 21.20 50.00
C ILE A 355 -22.88 19.98 50.73
N PRO A 356 -22.25 19.53 51.84
CA PRO A 356 -22.79 18.45 52.63
C PRO A 356 -24.02 18.92 53.42
N ASP A 357 -24.90 17.99 53.75
CA ASP A 357 -26.03 18.25 54.63
C ASP A 357 -25.57 18.22 56.10
N VAL A 358 -25.27 19.40 56.65
CA VAL A 358 -24.68 19.55 57.98
C VAL A 358 -25.77 19.77 59.02
N LYS A 359 -26.07 18.74 59.80
CA LYS A 359 -27.13 18.78 60.83
C LYS A 359 -26.70 19.46 62.14
N ARG A 360 -25.40 19.40 62.47
CA ARG A 360 -24.86 19.89 63.75
C ARG A 360 -23.35 20.16 63.64
N ILE A 361 -22.89 21.29 64.18
CA ILE A 361 -21.46 21.60 64.36
C ILE A 361 -21.18 21.83 65.84
N VAL A 362 -20.11 21.23 66.36
CA VAL A 362 -19.70 21.36 67.76
C VAL A 362 -18.32 21.99 67.79
N ILE A 363 -18.19 23.13 68.47
CA ILE A 363 -16.94 23.87 68.63
C ILE A 363 -16.56 23.84 70.10
N LYS A 364 -15.37 23.33 70.42
CA LYS A 364 -14.82 23.34 71.77
C LYS A 364 -13.69 24.37 71.84
N SER A 365 -13.74 25.30 72.79
CA SER A 365 -12.63 26.20 73.09
C SER A 365 -11.54 25.47 73.86
N ASP A 366 -10.31 25.95 73.72
CA ASP A 366 -9.13 25.63 74.52
C ASP A 366 -9.35 25.67 76.05
N ARG A 367 -10.38 26.39 76.52
CA ARG A 367 -10.79 26.46 77.94
C ARG A 367 -11.94 25.50 78.29
N GLY A 368 -12.26 24.53 77.43
CA GLY A 368 -13.26 23.49 77.66
C GLY A 368 -14.73 23.91 77.46
N LYS A 369 -14.99 25.15 77.00
CA LYS A 369 -16.36 25.61 76.69
C LYS A 369 -16.82 25.06 75.33
N GLN A 370 -18.01 24.49 75.28
CA GLN A 370 -18.58 23.88 74.08
C GLN A 370 -19.74 24.72 73.53
N VAL A 371 -19.69 25.03 72.24
CA VAL A 371 -20.77 25.70 71.48
C VAL A 371 -21.28 24.71 70.44
N VAL A 372 -22.61 24.57 70.35
CA VAL A 372 -23.26 23.65 69.40
C VAL A 372 -24.15 24.45 68.47
N LEU A 373 -23.79 24.51 67.19
CA LEU A 373 -24.57 25.13 66.12
C LEU A 373 -25.49 24.09 65.48
N ARG A 374 -26.76 24.44 65.28
CA ARG A 374 -27.79 23.58 64.69
C ARG A 374 -28.25 24.16 63.35
N GLU A 375 -29.06 23.41 62.62
CA GLU A 375 -29.45 23.68 61.23
C GLU A 375 -30.00 25.10 60.96
N GLY A 376 -30.67 25.72 61.94
CA GLY A 376 -31.18 27.10 61.85
C GLY A 376 -30.11 28.20 61.95
N ASP A 377 -28.90 27.87 62.42
CA ASP A 377 -27.78 28.79 62.60
C ASP A 377 -26.84 28.84 61.37
N LEU A 378 -27.10 28.02 60.34
CA LEU A 378 -26.23 27.83 59.18
C LEU A 378 -26.83 28.51 57.93
N VAL A 379 -26.30 29.67 57.56
CA VAL A 379 -26.73 30.39 56.34
C VAL A 379 -26.03 29.82 55.11
N LYS A 380 -26.80 29.25 54.17
CA LYS A 380 -26.31 28.79 52.85
C LYS A 380 -26.55 29.92 51.83
N ASP A 381 -25.52 30.70 51.49
CA ASP A 381 -25.64 31.79 50.51
C ASP A 381 -25.42 31.26 49.08
N PRO A 382 -26.41 31.35 48.16
CA PRO A 382 -26.29 30.84 46.81
C PRO A 382 -25.85 31.97 45.86
N SER A 383 -24.55 32.26 45.80
CA SER A 383 -24.05 33.21 44.79
C SER A 383 -22.69 32.83 44.22
N LYS A 384 -22.56 33.17 42.94
CA LYS A 384 -21.61 32.73 41.91
C LYS A 384 -20.21 33.32 42.14
N ASP A 385 -19.25 32.52 42.60
CA ASP A 385 -17.95 32.40 41.93
C ASP A 385 -17.07 31.38 42.64
N ASN A 386 -16.44 30.53 41.84
CA ASN A 386 -16.04 29.21 42.25
C ASN A 386 -14.57 29.11 42.69
N GLU A 387 -13.97 30.13 43.30
CA GLU A 387 -12.52 30.21 43.51
C GLU A 387 -12.22 31.13 44.70
N LYS A 388 -11.43 30.86 45.74
CA LYS A 388 -10.36 29.90 46.09
C LYS A 388 -10.31 29.85 47.62
N GLN A 389 -9.70 28.83 48.20
CA GLN A 389 -8.91 28.94 49.44
C GLN A 389 -8.29 27.56 49.73
N ARG A 390 -6.99 27.44 49.50
CA ARG A 390 -6.13 26.32 49.92
C ARG A 390 -4.68 26.79 50.03
N ILE A 391 -3.97 26.34 51.06
CA ILE A 391 -2.51 26.06 51.13
C ILE A 391 -2.28 24.89 52.16
N HIS A 392 -1.06 24.31 52.18
CA HIS A 392 -0.56 23.00 52.63
C HIS A 392 0.20 22.91 54.00
N ALA A 393 0.71 21.71 54.39
CA ALA A 393 1.49 21.38 55.62
C ALA A 393 2.48 20.17 55.52
N THR A 394 3.58 20.21 56.29
CA THR A 394 4.75 19.28 56.36
C THR A 394 4.60 18.09 57.32
N ILE A 395 5.22 16.94 57.01
CA ILE A 395 5.13 15.68 57.78
C ILE A 395 6.25 15.53 58.85
N PRO A 396 5.95 15.04 60.08
CA PRO A 396 6.94 14.72 61.12
C PRO A 396 7.81 13.47 60.83
N ASP A 397 9.09 13.51 61.23
CA ASP A 397 10.11 12.47 60.97
C ASP A 397 9.78 11.07 61.52
N ILE A 398 8.93 10.96 62.55
CA ILE A 398 8.54 9.66 63.14
C ILE A 398 7.79 8.76 62.15
N TYR A 399 7.16 9.36 61.12
CA TYR A 399 6.45 8.63 60.07
C TYR A 399 7.30 8.47 58.80
N ARG A 400 8.56 8.91 58.80
CA ARG A 400 9.45 8.86 57.63
C ARG A 400 9.76 7.44 57.20
N GLU A 401 10.11 6.56 58.14
CA GLU A 401 10.35 5.15 57.81
C GLU A 401 9.08 4.44 57.36
N GLU A 402 7.94 4.73 57.98
CA GLU A 402 6.68 4.08 57.63
C GLU A 402 6.15 4.55 56.27
N ILE A 403 6.28 5.84 55.96
CA ILE A 403 5.99 6.40 54.64
C ILE A 403 6.98 5.87 53.60
N HIS A 404 8.27 5.77 53.91
CA HIS A 404 9.27 5.19 53.02
C HIS A 404 8.92 3.73 52.70
N ASN A 405 8.56 2.94 53.72
CA ASN A 405 8.14 1.54 53.55
C ASN A 405 6.86 1.44 52.72
N ILE A 406 5.86 2.30 52.96
CA ILE A 406 4.63 2.35 52.16
C ILE A 406 4.93 2.74 50.72
N LEU A 407 5.78 3.74 50.48
CA LEU A 407 6.18 4.18 49.16
C LEU A 407 6.99 3.12 48.41
N GLU A 408 7.88 2.41 49.11
CA GLU A 408 8.64 1.31 48.54
C GLU A 408 7.70 0.16 48.14
N VAL A 409 6.72 -0.17 48.98
CA VAL A 409 5.67 -1.15 48.65
C VAL A 409 4.81 -0.68 47.49
N ILE A 410 4.43 0.60 47.43
CA ILE A 410 3.64 1.16 46.32
C ILE A 410 4.44 1.17 45.01
N VAL A 411 5.72 1.57 45.03
CA VAL A 411 6.57 1.55 43.84
C VAL A 411 6.84 0.12 43.39
N ARG A 412 7.13 -0.80 44.32
CA ARG A 412 7.24 -2.24 44.01
C ARG A 412 5.93 -2.77 43.42
N ARG A 413 4.77 -2.44 44.00
CA ARG A 413 3.45 -2.86 43.51
C ARG A 413 3.13 -2.27 42.14
N ASN A 414 3.44 -1.01 41.91
CA ASN A 414 3.25 -0.35 40.63
C ASN A 414 4.17 -0.92 39.56
N ASN A 415 5.42 -1.21 39.87
CA ASN A 415 6.35 -1.88 38.96
C ASN A 415 5.85 -3.29 38.62
N ILE A 416 5.38 -4.05 39.61
CA ILE A 416 4.73 -5.35 39.38
C ILE A 416 3.50 -5.21 38.49
N ASN A 417 2.65 -4.20 38.71
CA ASN A 417 1.47 -3.95 37.89
C ASN A 417 1.84 -3.53 36.45
N GLU A 418 2.85 -2.68 36.29
CA GLU A 418 3.35 -2.22 34.99
C GLU A 418 3.95 -3.39 34.21
N ILE A 419 4.82 -4.18 34.83
CA ILE A 419 5.36 -5.42 34.25
C ILE A 419 4.24 -6.41 33.93
N SER A 420 3.26 -6.58 34.82
CA SER A 420 2.12 -7.48 34.59
C SER A 420 1.28 -7.03 33.40
N HIS A 421 1.06 -5.73 33.26
CA HIS A 421 0.33 -5.14 32.14
C HIS A 421 1.11 -5.27 30.82
N SER A 422 2.42 -5.00 30.83
CA SER A 422 3.27 -5.21 29.65
C SER A 422 3.34 -6.68 29.24
N ARG A 423 3.41 -7.61 30.20
CA ARG A 423 3.33 -9.06 29.94
C ARG A 423 1.99 -9.45 29.33
N GLN A 424 0.89 -8.86 29.80
CA GLN A 424 -0.43 -9.08 29.21
C GLN A 424 -0.48 -8.65 27.75
N LEU A 425 -0.05 -7.42 27.44
CA LEU A 425 -0.04 -6.89 26.07
C LEU A 425 0.86 -7.72 25.15
N TYR A 426 2.00 -8.18 25.65
CA TYR A 426 2.91 -9.06 24.91
C TYR A 426 2.24 -10.40 24.55
N ILE A 427 1.58 -11.05 25.52
CA ILE A 427 0.90 -12.33 25.29
C ILE A 427 -0.32 -12.14 24.35
N GLU A 428 -1.09 -11.06 24.49
CA GLU A 428 -2.19 -10.74 23.57
C GLU A 428 -1.69 -10.48 22.14
N SER A 429 -0.52 -9.85 21.99
CA SER A 429 0.12 -9.66 20.68
C SER A 429 0.58 -10.99 20.09
N TRP A 430 1.19 -11.87 20.90
CA TRP A 430 1.53 -13.23 20.48
C TRP A 430 0.32 -14.03 20.05
N GLN A 431 -0.80 -13.93 20.77
CA GLN A 431 -2.06 -14.56 20.39
C GLN A 431 -2.49 -14.14 18.97
N GLN A 432 -2.49 -12.83 18.68
CA GLN A 432 -2.86 -12.31 17.37
C GLN A 432 -1.91 -12.82 16.27
N VAL A 433 -0.60 -12.84 16.54
CA VAL A 433 0.38 -13.37 15.59
C VAL A 433 0.12 -14.84 15.30
N VAL A 434 -0.16 -15.66 16.31
CA VAL A 434 -0.51 -17.08 16.14
C VAL A 434 -1.79 -17.21 15.32
N GLU A 435 -2.87 -16.49 15.64
CA GLU A 435 -4.13 -16.51 14.89
C GLU A 435 -3.94 -16.14 13.40
N VAL A 436 -3.13 -15.12 13.12
CA VAL A 436 -2.81 -14.72 11.74
C VAL A 436 -1.95 -15.77 11.04
N LEU A 437 -0.92 -16.30 11.70
CA LEU A 437 -0.10 -17.38 11.14
C LEU A 437 -0.95 -18.61 10.80
N MET A 438 -1.87 -19.00 11.68
CA MET A 438 -2.74 -20.15 11.44
C MET A 438 -3.74 -19.92 10.30
N SER A 439 -4.16 -18.67 10.04
CA SER A 439 -5.06 -18.36 8.92
C SER A 439 -4.36 -18.22 7.56
N VAL A 440 -3.05 -17.95 7.54
CA VAL A 440 -2.26 -17.75 6.31
C VAL A 440 -1.57 -19.04 5.82
N VAL A 441 -1.39 -20.04 6.68
CA VAL A 441 -0.78 -21.32 6.29
C VAL A 441 -1.76 -22.15 5.45
N ASN A 442 -1.64 -22.05 4.13
CA ASN A 442 -2.44 -22.75 3.12
C ASN A 442 -2.37 -24.30 3.23
N GLU A 443 -3.49 -24.95 2.89
CA GLU A 443 -3.78 -26.40 2.93
C GLU A 443 -3.02 -27.27 1.90
N GLU A 444 -2.08 -26.69 1.15
CA GLU A 444 -1.40 -27.36 0.05
C GLU A 444 0.11 -27.48 0.33
N GLY A 445 0.61 -28.71 0.48
CA GLY A 445 2.04 -29.02 0.36
C GLY A 445 2.61 -30.07 1.34
N GLU A 446 3.68 -30.73 0.87
CA GLU A 446 4.46 -31.88 1.39
C GLU A 446 5.04 -31.79 2.84
N LYS A 447 4.54 -30.88 3.69
CA LYS A 447 5.07 -30.66 5.06
C LYS A 447 4.00 -30.79 6.16
N GLU A 448 2.94 -31.53 5.91
CA GLU A 448 1.80 -31.72 6.83
C GLU A 448 2.24 -32.34 8.18
N SER A 449 3.10 -33.36 8.16
CA SER A 449 3.68 -33.96 9.38
C SER A 449 4.42 -32.92 10.24
N LEU A 450 5.26 -32.08 9.63
CA LEU A 450 6.02 -31.06 10.36
C LEU A 450 5.09 -30.00 11.00
N ARG A 451 3.97 -29.68 10.36
CA ARG A 451 2.96 -28.74 10.92
C ARG A 451 2.29 -29.35 12.15
N ILE A 452 1.92 -30.62 12.09
CA ILE A 452 1.33 -31.35 13.22
C ILE A 452 2.32 -31.40 14.39
N ASP A 453 3.60 -31.69 14.12
CA ASP A 453 4.65 -31.74 15.16
C ASP A 453 4.83 -30.38 15.84
N VAL A 454 4.93 -29.29 15.06
CA VAL A 454 5.06 -27.92 15.60
C VAL A 454 3.84 -27.53 16.45
N LEU A 455 2.63 -27.91 16.03
CA LEU A 455 1.41 -27.65 16.80
C LEU A 455 1.43 -28.38 18.14
N PHE A 456 1.82 -29.65 18.16
CA PHE A 456 1.94 -30.42 19.40
C PHE A 456 2.98 -29.81 20.34
N GLU A 457 4.16 -29.47 19.83
CA GLU A 457 5.23 -28.81 20.60
C GLU A 457 4.76 -27.49 21.20
N LEU A 458 4.12 -26.61 20.41
CA LEU A 458 3.62 -25.33 20.90
C LEU A 458 2.53 -25.48 21.96
N ILE A 459 1.57 -26.39 21.75
CA ILE A 459 0.50 -26.64 22.72
C ILE A 459 1.10 -27.19 24.03
N GLN A 460 2.05 -28.11 23.95
CA GLN A 460 2.68 -28.70 25.13
C GLN A 460 3.57 -27.71 25.88
N ASP A 461 4.37 -26.90 25.18
CA ASP A 461 5.21 -25.86 25.78
C ASP A 461 4.36 -24.81 26.49
N LEU A 462 3.25 -24.38 25.88
CA LEU A 462 2.32 -23.46 26.54
C LEU A 462 1.69 -24.10 27.79
N LEU A 463 1.21 -25.35 27.69
CA LEU A 463 0.65 -26.08 28.84
C LEU A 463 1.68 -26.35 29.94
N LEU A 464 2.95 -26.55 29.60
CA LEU A 464 4.07 -26.64 30.55
C LEU A 464 4.29 -25.32 31.27
N LYS A 465 4.26 -24.20 30.54
CA LYS A 465 4.50 -22.86 31.12
C LYS A 465 3.40 -22.39 32.08
N VAL A 466 2.17 -22.88 31.93
CA VAL A 466 1.09 -22.61 32.91
C VAL A 466 1.00 -23.66 34.02
N GLU A 467 1.68 -24.80 33.90
CA GLU A 467 1.66 -25.86 34.92
C GLU A 467 2.30 -25.39 36.23
N GLY A 468 1.61 -25.62 37.36
CA GLY A 468 2.10 -25.26 38.70
C GLY A 468 2.02 -23.77 39.04
N THR A 469 1.52 -22.91 38.14
CA THR A 469 1.28 -21.49 38.42
C THR A 469 -0.13 -21.25 38.97
N GLU A 470 -0.29 -20.32 39.91
CA GLU A 470 -1.63 -19.92 40.36
C GLU A 470 -2.41 -19.28 39.20
N PRO A 471 -3.64 -19.74 38.89
CA PRO A 471 -4.42 -19.22 37.78
C PRO A 471 -4.67 -17.71 37.91
N ASN A 472 -4.28 -16.96 36.89
CA ASN A 472 -4.42 -15.50 36.83
C ASN A 472 -5.01 -15.05 35.46
N SER A 473 -5.15 -13.74 35.26
CA SER A 473 -5.71 -13.18 34.02
C SER A 473 -4.90 -13.56 32.77
N LEU A 474 -3.58 -13.76 32.89
CA LEU A 474 -2.71 -14.20 31.80
C LEU A 474 -2.96 -15.68 31.45
N THR A 475 -3.24 -16.51 32.45
CA THR A 475 -3.59 -17.93 32.25
C THR A 475 -4.79 -18.05 31.31
N ALA A 476 -5.83 -17.22 31.47
CA ALA A 476 -6.98 -17.21 30.58
C ALA A 476 -6.63 -16.87 29.12
N ILE A 477 -5.69 -15.95 28.89
CA ILE A 477 -5.24 -15.58 27.53
C ILE A 477 -4.43 -16.71 26.90
N ILE A 478 -3.53 -17.32 27.67
CA ILE A 478 -2.74 -18.48 27.21
C ILE A 478 -3.67 -19.65 26.83
N PHE A 479 -4.70 -19.93 27.64
CA PHE A 479 -5.69 -20.97 27.31
C PHE A 479 -6.56 -20.63 26.09
N SER A 480 -6.76 -19.34 25.78
CA SER A 480 -7.36 -18.93 24.50
C SER A 480 -6.47 -19.31 23.31
N VAL A 481 -5.16 -19.09 23.41
CA VAL A 481 -4.20 -19.48 22.36
C VAL A 481 -4.16 -21.00 22.21
N ILE A 482 -4.09 -21.73 23.33
CA ILE A 482 -4.12 -23.20 23.34
C ILE A 482 -5.40 -23.72 22.68
N PHE A 483 -6.56 -23.09 22.96
CA PHE A 483 -7.82 -23.45 22.31
C PHE A 483 -7.75 -23.27 20.78
N THR A 484 -7.26 -22.12 20.30
CA THR A 484 -7.11 -21.86 18.86
C THR A 484 -6.17 -22.87 18.19
N LEU A 485 -5.02 -23.15 18.82
CA LEU A 485 -4.06 -24.15 18.33
C LEU A 485 -4.66 -25.56 18.30
N MET A 486 -5.42 -25.93 19.33
CA MET A 486 -6.12 -27.22 19.40
C MET A 486 -7.23 -27.36 18.36
N ALA A 487 -7.95 -26.27 18.06
CA ALA A 487 -8.94 -26.25 16.98
C ALA A 487 -8.28 -26.44 15.60
N TYR A 488 -7.14 -25.78 15.37
CA TYR A 488 -6.39 -25.96 14.12
C TYR A 488 -5.76 -27.35 14.01
N LEU A 489 -5.23 -27.90 15.11
CA LEU A 489 -4.73 -29.27 15.15
C LEU A 489 -5.82 -30.27 14.78
N ARG A 490 -7.04 -30.09 15.32
CA ARG A 490 -8.21 -30.90 14.93
C ARG A 490 -8.51 -30.79 13.44
N HIS A 491 -8.57 -29.57 12.91
CA HIS A 491 -8.84 -29.35 11.49
C HIS A 491 -7.80 -30.04 10.61
N THR A 492 -6.51 -29.86 10.94
CA THR A 492 -5.40 -30.47 10.20
C THR A 492 -5.52 -31.99 10.20
N LEU A 493 -5.74 -32.61 11.36
CA LEU A 493 -5.91 -34.06 11.49
C LEU A 493 -7.14 -34.60 10.75
N SER A 494 -8.23 -33.83 10.70
CA SER A 494 -9.45 -34.21 9.95
C SER A 494 -9.19 -34.24 8.45
N VAL A 495 -8.54 -33.21 7.91
CA VAL A 495 -8.17 -33.12 6.48
C VAL A 495 -7.14 -34.20 6.11
N SER A 496 -6.20 -34.53 7.00
CA SER A 496 -5.27 -35.64 6.80
C SER A 496 -6.01 -36.99 6.68
N SER A 497 -7.01 -37.24 7.54
CA SER A 497 -7.79 -38.49 7.54
C SER A 497 -8.55 -38.71 6.22
N GLU A 498 -9.17 -37.64 5.69
CA GLU A 498 -9.91 -37.68 4.42
C GLU A 498 -8.98 -38.00 3.23
N ARG A 499 -7.76 -37.45 3.21
CA ARG A 499 -6.76 -37.73 2.15
C ARG A 499 -6.17 -39.14 2.24
N GLU A 500 -5.99 -39.67 3.44
CA GLU A 500 -5.46 -41.02 3.65
C GLU A 500 -6.45 -42.13 3.22
N GLN A 501 -7.77 -41.90 3.36
CA GLN A 501 -8.80 -42.81 2.85
C GLN A 501 -8.77 -42.95 1.32
N GLU A 502 -8.34 -41.93 0.57
CA GLU A 502 -8.23 -41.98 -0.89
C GLU A 502 -6.95 -42.66 -1.39
N GLN A 503 -5.88 -42.73 -0.59
CA GLN A 503 -4.55 -43.17 -1.03
C GLN A 503 -4.07 -44.51 -0.44
N GLY A 504 -4.86 -45.15 0.43
CA GLY A 504 -4.64 -46.55 0.84
C GLY A 504 -3.36 -46.81 1.65
N ASN A 505 -2.73 -45.77 2.20
CA ASN A 505 -1.56 -45.87 3.07
C ASN A 505 -1.90 -45.33 4.45
N ALA A 506 -2.08 -46.22 5.44
CA ALA A 506 -2.33 -45.85 6.83
C ALA A 506 -0.99 -45.63 7.56
N VAL A 507 -0.46 -44.40 7.55
CA VAL A 507 0.70 -44.03 8.38
C VAL A 507 0.56 -42.59 8.90
N HIS A 508 -0.32 -42.37 9.86
CA HIS A 508 -0.12 -41.39 10.95
C HIS A 508 -0.67 -41.87 12.31
N LEU A 509 -0.67 -43.19 12.50
CA LEU A 509 -1.12 -43.87 13.72
C LEU A 509 -0.03 -43.93 14.82
N ALA A 510 0.47 -42.79 15.28
CA ALA A 510 1.45 -42.74 16.39
C ALA A 510 1.33 -41.54 17.36
N ASN A 511 0.23 -40.78 17.36
CA ASN A 511 0.10 -39.56 18.19
C ASN A 511 -0.56 -39.77 19.57
N ALA A 512 -0.58 -41.00 20.11
CA ALA A 512 -1.23 -41.28 21.39
C ALA A 512 -0.55 -40.59 22.60
N GLY A 513 0.79 -40.50 22.60
CA GLY A 513 1.56 -39.91 23.70
C GLY A 513 1.31 -38.40 23.88
N PRO A 514 1.48 -37.57 22.82
CA PRO A 514 1.27 -36.14 22.91
C PRO A 514 -0.16 -35.74 23.32
N LEU A 515 -1.17 -36.43 22.77
CA LEU A 515 -2.57 -36.20 23.10
C LEU A 515 -2.89 -36.57 24.56
N GLN A 516 -2.37 -37.70 25.07
CA GLN A 516 -2.54 -38.08 26.48
C GLN A 516 -1.88 -37.07 27.43
N SER A 517 -0.70 -36.55 27.07
CA SER A 517 -0.01 -35.50 27.83
C SER A 517 -0.85 -34.21 27.89
N ILE A 518 -1.42 -33.79 26.75
CA ILE A 518 -2.32 -32.64 26.65
C ILE A 518 -3.54 -32.83 27.54
N LEU A 519 -4.24 -33.97 27.44
CA LEU A 519 -5.42 -34.26 28.27
C LEU A 519 -5.11 -34.21 29.76
N ARG A 520 -4.01 -34.84 30.20
CA ARG A 520 -3.59 -34.83 31.60
C ARG A 520 -3.37 -33.40 32.10
N ARG A 521 -2.69 -32.57 31.31
CA ARG A 521 -2.43 -31.16 31.65
C ARG A 521 -3.71 -30.32 31.66
N LEU A 522 -4.63 -30.54 30.74
CA LEU A 522 -5.94 -29.86 30.71
C LEU A 522 -6.79 -30.19 31.95
N LEU A 523 -6.84 -31.48 32.33
CA LEU A 523 -7.57 -31.92 33.51
C LEU A 523 -6.95 -31.37 34.80
N ASN A 524 -5.62 -31.39 34.93
CA ASN A 524 -4.93 -30.80 36.08
C ASN A 524 -5.23 -29.30 36.21
N ASN A 525 -5.21 -28.54 35.11
CA ASN A 525 -5.54 -27.12 35.13
C ASN A 525 -7.03 -26.86 35.42
N LEU A 526 -7.93 -27.76 35.00
CA LEU A 526 -9.35 -27.67 35.34
C LEU A 526 -9.60 -27.87 36.84
N LEU A 527 -8.91 -28.81 37.47
CA LEU A 527 -9.00 -29.09 38.91
C LEU A 527 -8.52 -27.91 39.77
N VAL A 528 -7.49 -27.20 39.31
CA VAL A 528 -6.89 -26.06 40.03
C VAL A 528 -7.60 -24.73 39.70
N CYS A 529 -8.45 -24.69 38.66
CA CYS A 529 -9.12 -23.46 38.22
C CYS A 529 -10.16 -22.93 39.24
N PRO A 530 -9.96 -21.73 39.83
CA PRO A 530 -10.90 -21.14 40.78
C PRO A 530 -12.27 -20.87 40.18
N SER A 531 -13.32 -20.96 41.00
CA SER A 531 -14.71 -20.77 40.53
C SER A 531 -15.05 -19.38 40.01
N GLY A 532 -14.30 -18.35 40.41
CA GLY A 532 -14.46 -16.98 39.91
C GLY A 532 -13.90 -16.72 38.50
N MET A 533 -13.09 -17.64 37.94
CA MET A 533 -12.40 -17.41 36.66
C MET A 533 -13.15 -18.00 35.47
N GLN A 534 -14.34 -17.46 35.20
CA GLN A 534 -15.26 -17.99 34.18
C GLN A 534 -14.63 -18.07 32.79
N ARG A 535 -13.86 -17.05 32.39
CA ARG A 535 -13.21 -17.00 31.07
C ARG A 535 -12.18 -18.12 30.88
N LEU A 536 -11.37 -18.41 31.90
CA LEU A 536 -10.41 -19.52 31.88
C LEU A 536 -11.14 -20.87 31.79
N ARG A 537 -12.21 -21.05 32.58
CA ARG A 537 -13.04 -22.26 32.51
C ARG A 537 -13.65 -22.46 31.13
N SER A 538 -14.17 -21.41 30.50
CA SER A 538 -14.71 -21.49 29.14
C SER A 538 -13.67 -22.00 28.14
N TYR A 539 -12.44 -21.47 28.18
CA TYR A 539 -11.38 -21.95 27.27
C TYR A 539 -10.93 -23.38 27.59
N LEU A 540 -10.83 -23.76 28.87
CA LEU A 540 -10.53 -25.13 29.26
C LEU A 540 -11.59 -26.12 28.76
N TYR A 541 -12.87 -25.81 28.95
CA TYR A 541 -13.97 -26.64 28.45
C TYR A 541 -14.01 -26.70 26.92
N ALA A 542 -13.80 -25.57 26.23
CA ALA A 542 -13.76 -25.53 24.78
C ALA A 542 -12.59 -26.36 24.23
N THR A 543 -11.41 -26.28 24.87
CA THR A 543 -10.23 -27.06 24.51
C THR A 543 -10.43 -28.55 24.75
N LEU A 544 -11.02 -28.92 25.90
CA LEU A 544 -11.38 -30.30 26.21
C LEU A 544 -12.43 -30.85 25.23
N LEU A 545 -13.40 -30.04 24.82
CA LEU A 545 -14.39 -30.43 23.82
C LEU A 545 -13.73 -30.66 22.45
N CYS A 546 -12.82 -29.78 22.03
CA CYS A 546 -12.01 -30.00 20.83
C CYS A 546 -11.22 -31.30 20.91
N TYR A 547 -10.61 -31.59 22.06
CA TYR A 547 -9.90 -32.85 22.31
C TYR A 547 -10.82 -34.07 22.17
N LEU A 548 -11.98 -34.06 22.84
CA LEU A 548 -12.93 -35.18 22.83
C LEU A 548 -13.50 -35.45 21.43
N ASN A 549 -13.71 -34.40 20.64
CA ASN A 549 -14.18 -34.55 19.27
C ASN A 549 -13.12 -35.18 18.35
N MET A 550 -11.83 -34.85 18.53
CA MET A 550 -10.74 -35.53 17.81
C MET A 550 -10.68 -37.04 18.11
N THR A 551 -11.07 -37.46 19.32
CA THR A 551 -11.08 -38.89 19.69
C THR A 551 -12.35 -39.62 19.25
N LYS A 552 -13.51 -38.95 19.21
CA LYS A 552 -14.78 -39.53 18.74
C LYS A 552 -14.79 -39.83 17.25
N GLU A 553 -14.22 -38.95 16.43
CA GLU A 553 -14.08 -39.15 14.98
C GLU A 553 -13.24 -40.41 14.66
N ARG A 554 -12.30 -40.79 15.54
CA ARG A 554 -11.50 -42.03 15.43
C ARG A 554 -12.27 -43.32 15.78
N GLU A 555 -13.22 -43.27 16.70
CA GLU A 555 -14.02 -44.46 17.07
C GLU A 555 -15.02 -44.84 15.97
N THR A 556 -15.53 -43.86 15.22
CA THR A 556 -16.43 -44.09 14.09
C THR A 556 -15.74 -44.74 12.88
N GLU A 557 -14.47 -44.48 12.64
CA GLU A 557 -13.70 -45.08 11.53
C GLU A 557 -13.26 -46.53 11.83
N LEU A 558 -12.95 -46.86 13.09
CA LEU A 558 -12.60 -48.24 13.50
C LEU A 558 -13.83 -49.16 13.65
N GLY A 559 -15.03 -48.59 13.78
CA GLY A 559 -16.28 -49.33 13.99
C GLY A 559 -16.87 -50.03 12.75
N SER A 560 -16.35 -49.77 11.54
CA SER A 560 -16.83 -50.43 10.31
C SER A 560 -16.26 -51.85 10.09
N TYR A 561 -15.30 -52.29 10.91
CA TYR A 561 -14.67 -53.62 10.80
C TYR A 561 -14.61 -54.35 12.15
N ARG A 562 -15.76 -54.59 12.79
CA ARG A 562 -15.93 -55.73 13.71
C ARG A 562 -17.42 -55.93 14.02
N GLY A 563 -17.95 -57.06 13.56
CA GLY A 563 -19.25 -57.56 13.98
C GLY A 563 -19.25 -57.95 15.46
N ASN A 564 -20.41 -57.76 16.08
CA ASN A 564 -20.90 -58.35 17.34
C ASN A 564 -19.85 -58.77 18.39
N ASN A 565 -19.64 -57.93 19.40
CA ASN A 565 -20.10 -58.18 20.78
C ASN A 565 -19.51 -57.10 21.72
N ASP A 566 -20.33 -56.70 22.70
CA ASP A 566 -20.05 -55.81 23.84
C ASP A 566 -19.70 -54.34 23.55
N LYS A 567 -20.72 -53.48 23.58
CA LYS A 567 -20.57 -52.02 23.75
C LYS A 567 -20.25 -51.71 25.21
N PRO A 568 -19.13 -51.06 25.57
CA PRO A 568 -19.02 -50.37 26.84
C PRO A 568 -19.78 -49.04 26.73
N THR A 569 -20.96 -48.97 27.33
CA THR A 569 -21.68 -47.72 27.56
C THR A 569 -20.96 -46.94 28.67
N PHE A 570 -20.17 -45.91 28.32
CA PHE A 570 -19.68 -44.97 29.33
C PHE A 570 -20.79 -43.96 29.66
N VAL A 571 -21.53 -44.23 30.73
CA VAL A 571 -22.41 -43.26 31.38
C VAL A 571 -21.55 -42.34 32.24
N ILE A 572 -21.42 -41.08 31.86
CA ILE A 572 -20.80 -40.06 32.71
C ILE A 572 -21.87 -39.57 33.68
N HIS A 573 -21.82 -40.04 34.93
CA HIS A 573 -22.56 -39.45 36.04
C HIS A 573 -21.85 -38.16 36.49
N ILE A 574 -22.52 -37.01 36.31
CA ILE A 574 -22.11 -35.75 36.93
C ILE A 574 -22.94 -35.61 38.22
N ASP A 575 -22.38 -36.03 39.34
CA ASP A 575 -22.97 -35.71 40.65
C ASP A 575 -22.61 -34.27 41.01
N LEU A 576 -23.56 -33.36 40.78
CA LEU A 576 -23.54 -32.02 41.35
C LEU A 576 -23.86 -32.14 42.85
N PHE A 577 -22.85 -32.41 43.68
CA PHE A 577 -22.97 -32.12 45.09
C PHE A 577 -22.91 -30.61 45.29
N SER A 578 -24.08 -29.99 45.47
CA SER A 578 -24.17 -28.75 46.24
C SER A 578 -24.02 -29.11 47.71
N THR A 579 -22.92 -28.69 48.34
CA THR A 579 -22.90 -28.57 49.79
C THR A 579 -22.09 -27.34 50.21
N VAL A 580 -22.88 -26.38 50.71
CA VAL A 580 -22.61 -25.20 51.56
C VAL A 580 -21.97 -23.98 50.89
#